data_AF-A0A5C5XGN5-F1
#
_entry.id   AF-A0A5C5XGN5-F1
#
_cell.length_a   1.000
_cell.length_b   1.000
_cell.length_c   1.000
_cell.angle_alpha   90.00
_cell.angle_beta   90.00
_cell.angle_gamma   90.00
#
_symmetry.space_group_name_H-M   'P 1'
#
loop_
_entity.id
_entity.type
_entity.pdbx_description
1 polymer ?
#
loop_
_entity_poly.entity_id
_entity_poly.type
_entity_poly.pdbx_seq_one_letter_code
_entity_poly.pdbx_strand_id
1 'polypeptide(L)' 'MLHLDLEVGKSIEIDGYTVTVLDIQDDEVFFQIDDPSTEDQVALIGDCVRLPR' A
#
# COMPACT_ATOMS: atom_id res chain seq x y z
N MET A 1 -1.83 22.04 -5.81
CA MET A 1 -1.53 21.29 -4.58
C MET A 1 -2.85 20.92 -3.95
N LEU A 2 -3.12 19.63 -3.79
CA LEU A 2 -4.34 19.11 -3.17
C LEU A 2 -4.02 18.74 -1.72
N HIS A 3 -4.85 19.19 -0.78
CA HIS A 3 -4.77 18.79 0.63
C HIS A 3 -6.02 17.99 0.97
N LEU A 4 -5.82 16.87 1.67
CA LEU A 4 -6.86 15.92 2.02
C LEU A 4 -6.68 15.55 3.49
N ASP A 5 -7.77 15.64 4.24
CA ASP A 5 -7.82 15.17 5.63
C ASP A 5 -8.32 13.72 5.64
N LEU A 6 -7.51 12.81 6.15
CA LEU A 6 -7.78 11.37 6.21
C LEU A 6 -7.69 10.89 7.65
N GLU A 7 -8.72 10.17 8.09
CA GLU A 7 -8.73 9.50 9.39
C GLU A 7 -8.12 8.10 9.30
N VAL A 8 -7.63 7.57 10.42
CA VAL A 8 -7.13 6.19 10.51
C VAL A 8 -8.23 5.20 10.08
N GLY A 9 -7.86 4.23 9.25
CA GLY A 9 -8.76 3.23 8.67
C GLY A 9 -9.57 3.73 7.47
N LYS A 10 -9.39 4.99 7.04
CA LYS A 10 -9.96 5.50 5.79
C LYS A 10 -9.00 5.33 4.63
N SER A 11 -9.59 5.17 3.45
CA SER A 11 -8.88 5.11 2.19
C SER A 11 -9.38 6.17 1.22
N ILE A 12 -8.51 6.55 0.28
CA ILE A 12 -8.83 7.42 -0.85
C ILE A 12 -8.27 6.83 -2.13
N GLU A 13 -9.04 6.96 -3.21
CA GLU A 13 -8.60 6.60 -4.55
C GLU A 13 -8.06 7.84 -5.27
N ILE A 14 -6.86 7.75 -5.82
CA ILE A 14 -6.21 8.80 -6.60
C ILE A 14 -5.59 8.16 -7.83
N ASP A 15 -6.10 8.49 -9.01
CA ASP A 15 -5.57 7.99 -10.29
C ASP A 15 -5.47 6.45 -10.35
N GLY A 16 -6.44 5.76 -9.76
CA GLY A 16 -6.49 4.30 -9.65
C GLY A 16 -5.70 3.71 -8.48
N TYR A 17 -4.80 4.47 -7.85
CA TYR A 17 -4.13 4.04 -6.63
C TYR A 17 -5.07 4.17 -5.44
N THR A 18 -5.07 3.19 -4.53
CA THR A 18 -5.76 3.31 -3.24
C THR A 18 -4.73 3.59 -2.15
N VAL A 19 -4.89 4.71 -1.44
CA VAL A 19 -4.06 5.05 -0.28
C VAL A 19 -4.89 4.85 0.97
N THR A 20 -4.40 4.06 1.92
CA THR A 20 -5.08 3.76 3.18
C THR A 20 -4.22 4.18 4.36
N VAL A 21 -4.77 4.96 5.29
CA VAL A 21 -4.09 5.30 6.55
C VAL A 21 -4.28 4.14 7.52
N LEU A 22 -3.19 3.49 7.90
CA LEU A 22 -3.22 2.32 8.79
C LEU A 22 -3.19 2.72 10.25
N ASP A 23 -2.32 3.65 10.61
CA ASP A 23 -2.13 4.08 11.99
C ASP A 23 -1.34 5.39 12.11
N ILE A 24 -1.39 6.02 13.29
CA ILE A 24 -0.60 7.21 13.63
C ILE A 24 0.02 7.00 15.03
N GLN A 25 1.35 6.98 15.11
CA GLN A 25 2.09 6.80 16.37
C GLN A 25 3.28 7.76 16.43
N ASP A 26 3.54 8.36 17.58
CA ASP A 26 4.71 9.23 17.83
C ASP A 26 4.95 10.29 16.72
N ASP A 27 3.87 10.92 16.24
CA ASP A 27 3.87 11.89 15.14
C ASP A 27 4.26 11.32 13.75
N GLU A 28 4.37 10.01 13.62
CA GLU A 28 4.57 9.27 12.36
C GLU A 28 3.24 8.70 11.84
N VAL A 29 3.06 8.75 10.51
CA VAL A 29 1.87 8.22 9.83
C VAL A 29 2.24 6.96 9.06
N PHE A 30 1.57 5.86 9.37
CA PHE A 30 1.70 4.59 8.66
C PHE A 30 0.58 4.49 7.63
N PHE A 31 0.94 4.31 6.37
CA PHE A 31 -0.02 4.18 5.27
C PHE A 31 0.38 3.07 4.30
N GLN A 32 -0.63 2.51 3.63
CA GLN A 32 -0.47 1.55 2.55
C GLN A 32 -0.88 2.21 1.23
N ILE A 33 -0.17 1.90 0.15
CA ILE A 33 -0.55 2.28 -1.21
C ILE A 33 -0.73 0.99 -2.00
N ASP A 34 -1.93 0.78 -2.51
CA ASP A 34 -2.28 -0.30 -3.42
C ASP A 34 -2.28 0.24 -4.85
N ASP A 35 -1.42 -0.34 -5.69
CA ASP A 35 -1.33 -0.04 -7.12
C ASP A 35 -2.09 -1.13 -7.92
N PRO A 36 -3.12 -0.75 -8.70
CA PRO A 36 -3.92 -1.71 -9.46
C PRO A 36 -3.13 -2.34 -10.63
N SER A 37 -2.03 -1.72 -11.05
CA SER A 37 -1.16 -2.26 -12.11
C SER A 37 -0.29 -3.42 -11.62
N THR A 38 -0.25 -3.66 -10.31
CA THR A 38 0.51 -4.75 -9.69
C THR A 38 -0.29 -6.05 -9.66
N GLU A 39 -1.62 -6.02 -9.86
CA GLU A 39 -2.45 -7.23 -9.98
C GLU A 39 -2.11 -8.06 -11.24
N ASP A 40 -1.58 -7.44 -12.30
CA ASP A 40 -1.19 -8.13 -13.54
C ASP A 40 0.25 -8.68 -13.52
N GLN A 41 1.03 -8.41 -12.47
CA GLN A 41 2.44 -8.87 -12.35
C GLN A 41 2.64 -10.07 -11.40
N VAL A 42 1.57 -10.70 -10.92
CA VAL A 42 1.63 -11.90 -10.05
C VAL A 42 1.48 -13.21 -10.84
N ALA A 43 1.85 -13.24 -12.12
CA ALA A 43 1.87 -14.47 -12.92
C ALA A 43 3.25 -15.13 -13.09
N LEU A 44 4.37 -14.47 -12.74
CA LEU A 44 5.71 -14.96 -13.12
C LEU A 44 6.84 -14.66 -12.11
N ILE A 45 6.67 -14.96 -10.82
CA ILE A 45 7.85 -15.23 -9.96
C ILE A 45 7.54 -16.29 -8.90
N GLY A 46 7.35 -17.52 -9.35
CA GLY A 46 7.50 -18.71 -8.52
C GLY A 46 8.98 -19.04 -8.32
N ASP A 47 9.74 -18.17 -7.64
CA ASP A 47 11.13 -18.44 -7.26
C ASP A 47 11.27 -18.42 -5.73
N CYS A 48 10.73 -19.48 -5.11
CA CYS A 48 11.00 -19.78 -3.72
C CYS A 48 12.43 -20.31 -3.60
N VAL A 49 13.40 -19.43 -3.37
CA VAL A 49 14.76 -19.83 -3.01
C VAL A 49 14.73 -20.53 -1.63
N ARG A 50 15.04 -21.82 -1.61
CA ARG A 50 15.33 -22.58 -0.38
C ARG A 50 16.55 -21.97 0.32
N LEU A 51 16.35 -21.44 1.52
CA LEU A 51 17.45 -21.17 2.45
C LEU A 51 17.69 -22.42 3.32
N PRO A 52 18.90 -23.00 3.35
CA PRO A 52 19.20 -24.12 4.23
C PRO A 52 19.52 -23.63 5.64
N ARG A 53 18.86 -24.23 6.64
CA ARG A 53 19.51 -24.87 7.79
C ARG A 53 18.58 -25.90 8.43
#